data_AF-E3NFT8-F1
#
_entry.id   AF-E3NFT8-F1
#
_cell.length_a   1.000
_cell.length_b   1.000
_cell.length_c   1.000
_cell.angle_alpha   90.00
_cell.angle_beta   90.00
_cell.angle_gamma   90.00
#
_symmetry.space_group_name_H-M   'P 1'
#
loop_
_entity.id
_entity.type
_entity.pdbx_description
1 polymer ?
#
loop_
_entity_poly.entity_id
_entity_poly.type
_entity_poly.pdbx_seq_one_letter_code
_entity_poly.pdbx_strand_id
1 'polypeptide(L)'
;MSNQVQVSLKEEQDRLWKLFHSHRNEMIVTKSGRKMFPKLDYVIRGLNQNKLYAMMLHIEQSDDCRYKFSSGKWMKSGKAEQHKEPKKLWHPDGVRSGKDWMANPICFDSVKITNSVDSSNASMIFLHSMHIYTPVLSVYESQSETPMGIPQPSTRLVTSVRLDYTEFIAVTAYQNDALIKLKIQFNPFAKGFREGNQGDRKRSSPSADDSTTDESSS
;
A
#
# COMPACT_ATOMS: atom_id res chain seq x y z
N MET A 1 -16.62 20.46 26.00
CA MET A 1 -15.91 19.16 25.90
C MET A 1 -15.25 19.12 24.53
N SER A 2 -13.92 19.13 24.46
CA SER A 2 -13.23 18.97 23.18
C SER A 2 -13.40 17.53 22.70
N ASN A 3 -14.09 17.32 21.58
CA ASN A 3 -14.13 16.00 20.96
C ASN A 3 -12.70 15.61 20.56
N GLN A 4 -12.20 14.51 21.11
CA GLN A 4 -10.91 13.96 20.70
C GLN A 4 -11.02 13.43 19.27
N VAL A 5 -10.09 13.82 18.40
CA VAL A 5 -10.05 13.32 17.02
C VAL A 5 -9.67 11.84 17.05
N GLN A 6 -10.51 10.99 16.47
CA GLN A 6 -10.32 9.55 16.37
C GLN A 6 -10.10 9.16 14.91
N VAL A 7 -9.14 8.28 14.66
CA VAL A 7 -8.82 7.75 13.33
C VAL A 7 -8.85 6.23 13.41
N SER A 8 -9.50 5.61 12.44
CA SER A 8 -9.61 4.15 12.27
C SER A 8 -9.61 3.80 10.79
N LEU A 9 -9.67 2.52 10.44
CA LEU A 9 -9.93 2.10 9.07
C LEU A 9 -11.42 1.79 8.88
N LYS A 10 -11.92 1.89 7.63
CA LYS A 10 -13.23 1.34 7.26
C LYS A 10 -13.29 -0.13 7.67
N GLU A 11 -14.40 -0.56 8.27
CA GLU A 11 -14.55 -1.86 8.95
C GLU A 11 -14.04 -3.08 8.13
N GLU A 12 -14.36 -3.13 6.84
CA GLU A 12 -13.89 -4.21 5.95
C GLU A 12 -12.36 -4.21 5.81
N GLN A 13 -11.76 -3.02 5.65
CA GLN A 13 -10.30 -2.88 5.56
C GLN A 13 -9.65 -3.16 6.91
N ASP A 14 -10.24 -2.69 8.01
CA ASP A 14 -9.76 -2.93 9.37
C ASP A 14 -9.58 -4.42 9.67
N ARG A 15 -10.63 -5.21 9.39
CA ARG A 15 -10.61 -6.67 9.55
C ARG A 15 -9.54 -7.32 8.69
N LEU A 16 -9.41 -6.89 7.42
CA LEU A 16 -8.37 -7.41 6.53
C LEU A 16 -6.98 -7.07 7.05
N TRP A 17 -6.70 -5.83 7.42
CA TRP A 17 -5.38 -5.43 7.94
C TRP A 17 -5.00 -6.24 9.17
N LYS A 18 -5.91 -6.43 10.12
CA LYS A 18 -5.67 -7.29 11.29
C LYS A 18 -5.35 -8.74 10.91
N LEU A 19 -6.08 -9.31 9.93
CA LEU A 19 -5.81 -10.65 9.41
C LEU A 19 -4.44 -10.76 8.73
N PHE A 20 -4.06 -9.78 7.90
CA PHE A 20 -2.75 -9.76 7.25
C PHE A 20 -1.62 -9.50 8.27
N HIS A 21 -1.86 -8.67 9.28
CA HIS A 21 -0.91 -8.38 10.34
C HIS A 21 -0.53 -9.62 11.14
N SER A 22 -1.51 -10.50 11.44
CA SER A 22 -1.24 -11.77 12.15
C SER A 22 -0.32 -12.73 11.37
N HIS A 23 -0.09 -12.48 10.09
CA HIS A 23 0.79 -13.27 9.21
C HIS A 23 2.09 -12.53 8.85
N ARG A 24 2.36 -11.37 9.47
CA ARG A 24 3.35 -10.38 9.05
C ARG A 24 3.08 -9.91 7.62
N ASN A 25 2.28 -8.86 7.48
CA ASN A 25 1.85 -8.38 6.18
C ASN A 25 3.04 -8.04 5.28
N GLU A 26 3.02 -8.48 4.03
CA GLU A 26 4.03 -8.16 3.02
C GLU A 26 3.39 -7.30 1.92
N MET A 27 4.15 -6.31 1.45
CA MET A 27 3.75 -5.42 0.36
C MET A 27 4.78 -5.43 -0.76
N ILE A 28 4.33 -5.73 -1.97
CA ILE A 28 5.18 -5.78 -3.15
C ILE A 28 5.59 -4.37 -3.56
N VAL A 29 6.90 -4.12 -3.67
CA VAL A 29 7.47 -2.92 -4.29
C VAL A 29 7.97 -3.24 -5.70
N THR A 30 7.70 -2.35 -6.66
CA THR A 30 8.15 -2.50 -8.06
C THR A 30 8.74 -1.19 -8.57
N LYS A 31 9.57 -1.24 -9.62
CA LYS A 31 10.14 -0.03 -10.23
C LYS A 31 9.04 0.96 -10.68
N SER A 32 8.00 0.46 -11.34
CA SER A 32 6.85 1.24 -11.83
C SER A 32 5.82 1.62 -10.75
N GLY A 33 6.07 1.24 -9.50
CA GLY A 33 5.16 1.46 -8.38
C GLY A 33 4.01 0.45 -8.32
N ARG A 34 3.67 0.01 -7.11
CA ARG A 34 2.56 -0.91 -6.83
C ARG A 34 1.57 -0.28 -5.85
N LYS A 35 0.27 -0.48 -6.06
CA LYS A 35 -0.75 -0.11 -5.06
C LYS A 35 -0.69 -1.06 -3.87
N MET A 36 -0.86 -0.52 -2.66
CA MET A 36 -0.96 -1.33 -1.45
C MET A 36 -2.26 -2.15 -1.44
N PHE A 37 -2.21 -3.33 -0.81
CA PHE A 37 -3.38 -4.14 -0.52
C PHE A 37 -3.19 -4.86 0.83
N PRO A 38 -4.13 -4.76 1.80
CA PRO A 38 -5.41 -4.05 1.73
C PRO A 38 -5.26 -2.53 1.60
N LYS A 39 -6.35 -1.81 1.32
CA LYS A 39 -6.33 -0.35 1.25
C LYS A 39 -6.37 0.25 2.66
N LEU A 40 -5.84 1.45 2.83
CA LEU A 40 -5.81 2.15 4.12
C LEU A 40 -7.07 3.00 4.39
N ASP A 41 -8.15 2.87 3.62
CA ASP A 41 -9.37 3.70 3.68
C ASP A 41 -9.71 4.20 5.10
N TYR A 42 -9.26 5.41 5.42
CA TYR A 42 -9.28 5.94 6.79
C TYR A 42 -10.65 6.53 7.11
N VAL A 43 -11.12 6.35 8.34
CA VAL A 43 -12.33 6.98 8.87
C VAL A 43 -11.92 7.87 10.04
N ILE A 44 -12.24 9.16 9.92
CA ILE A 44 -11.96 10.17 10.95
C ILE A 44 -13.26 10.57 11.64
N ARG A 45 -13.20 10.78 12.95
CA ARG A 45 -14.30 11.32 13.77
C ARG A 45 -13.77 12.41 14.70
N GLY A 46 -14.65 13.32 15.12
CA GLY A 46 -14.32 14.34 16.14
C GLY A 46 -13.68 15.63 15.61
N LEU A 47 -13.58 15.82 14.28
CA LEU A 47 -13.18 17.11 13.71
C LEU A 47 -14.27 18.18 13.96
N ASN A 48 -13.87 19.44 14.04
CA ASN A 48 -14.84 20.54 14.02
C ASN A 48 -15.42 20.66 12.62
N GLN A 49 -16.74 20.52 12.48
CA GLN A 49 -17.40 20.47 11.18
C GLN A 49 -17.18 21.72 10.31
N ASN A 50 -17.01 22.89 10.93
CA ASN A 50 -16.92 24.18 10.24
C ASN A 50 -15.48 24.65 10.01
N LYS A 51 -14.48 23.90 10.51
CA LYS A 51 -13.07 24.20 10.28
C LYS A 51 -12.56 23.46 9.05
N LEU A 52 -11.49 23.98 8.47
CA LEU A 52 -10.85 23.43 7.29
C LEU A 52 -9.67 22.54 7.69
N TYR A 53 -9.51 21.42 6.99
CA TYR A 53 -8.45 20.45 7.23
C TYR A 53 -7.83 19.93 5.94
N ALA A 54 -6.58 19.47 6.05
CA ALA A 54 -5.85 18.75 5.02
C ALA A 54 -5.29 17.43 5.59
N MET A 55 -5.23 16.42 4.73
CA MET A 55 -4.77 15.08 5.07
C MET A 55 -3.43 14.79 4.39
N MET A 56 -2.49 14.21 5.13
CA MET A 56 -1.18 13.82 4.62
C MET A 56 -0.86 12.37 5.01
N LEU A 57 -0.44 11.59 4.03
CA LEU A 57 0.09 10.24 4.22
C LEU A 57 1.60 10.27 4.03
N HIS A 58 2.32 9.68 4.95
CA HIS A 58 3.69 9.21 4.70
C HIS A 58 3.82 7.78 5.23
N ILE A 59 4.93 7.14 4.86
CA ILE A 59 5.28 5.80 5.30
C ILE A 59 6.65 5.90 5.94
N GLU A 60 6.74 5.60 7.23
CA GLU A 60 7.99 5.60 7.97
C GLU A 60 8.47 4.19 8.22
N GLN A 61 9.76 4.05 8.41
CA GLN A 61 10.36 2.78 8.76
C GLN A 61 10.16 2.50 10.26
N SER A 62 9.71 1.30 10.62
CA SER A 62 9.39 0.97 12.02
C SER A 62 10.61 0.73 12.90
N ASP A 63 11.72 0.24 12.33
CA ASP A 63 12.95 -0.05 13.07
C ASP A 63 14.22 0.08 12.20
N ASP A 64 15.40 0.07 12.83
CA ASP A 64 16.71 0.12 12.16
C ASP A 64 17.23 -1.29 11.79
N CYS A 65 16.34 -2.19 11.35
CA CYS A 65 16.68 -3.58 11.03
C CYS A 65 16.35 -3.93 9.58
N ARG A 66 17.26 -4.67 8.95
CA ARG A 66 17.01 -5.41 7.71
C ARG A 66 16.62 -6.84 8.04
N TYR A 67 15.67 -7.38 7.29
CA TYR A 67 15.08 -8.69 7.55
C TYR A 67 15.39 -9.71 6.44
N LYS A 68 15.26 -10.99 6.78
CA LYS A 68 15.23 -12.11 5.84
C LYS A 68 14.12 -13.09 6.22
N PHE A 69 13.55 -13.76 5.25
CA PHE A 69 12.62 -14.86 5.49
C PHE A 69 13.38 -16.18 5.34
N SER A 70 13.37 -17.01 6.38
CA SER A 70 14.04 -18.31 6.38
C SER A 70 13.33 -19.25 7.35
N SER A 71 13.20 -20.52 6.95
CA SER A 71 12.50 -21.56 7.72
C SER A 71 11.08 -21.13 8.16
N GLY A 72 10.35 -20.48 7.24
CA GLY A 72 8.97 -20.05 7.46
C GLY A 72 8.80 -18.86 8.39
N LYS A 73 9.88 -18.14 8.75
CA LYS A 73 9.83 -17.02 9.70
C LYS A 73 10.65 -15.82 9.22
N TRP A 74 10.19 -14.63 9.57
CA TRP A 74 10.93 -13.39 9.42
C TRP A 74 11.95 -13.23 10.55
N MET A 75 13.21 -12.99 10.20
CA MET A 75 14.30 -12.82 11.15
C MET A 75 15.15 -11.60 10.79
N LYS A 76 15.69 -10.92 11.80
CA LYS A 76 16.67 -9.85 11.60
C LYS A 76 17.93 -10.43 10.94
N SER A 77 18.43 -9.76 9.91
CA SER A 77 19.62 -10.17 9.15
C SER A 77 20.73 -9.12 9.13
N GLY A 78 20.45 -7.88 9.56
CA GLY A 78 21.44 -6.82 9.60
C GLY A 78 20.85 -5.48 10.00
N LYS A 79 21.66 -4.44 9.92
CA LYS A 79 21.24 -3.04 10.09
C LYS A 79 20.45 -2.58 8.87
N ALA A 80 19.48 -1.70 9.07
CA ALA A 80 18.77 -1.11 7.97
C ALA A 80 19.65 -0.18 7.12
N GLU A 81 19.23 0.02 5.87
CA GLU A 81 19.80 1.06 5.03
C GLU A 81 19.40 2.46 5.55
N GLN A 82 20.29 3.45 5.39
CA GLN A 82 20.00 4.82 5.82
C GLN A 82 18.83 5.40 5.00
N HIS A 83 17.75 5.74 5.70
CA HIS A 83 16.57 6.32 5.07
C HIS A 83 16.70 7.84 4.96
N LYS A 84 16.34 8.40 3.79
CA LYS A 84 16.04 9.83 3.66
C LYS A 84 14.72 10.14 4.38
N GLU A 85 14.46 11.42 4.65
CA GLU A 85 13.17 11.85 5.21
C GLU A 85 12.01 11.25 4.40
N PRO A 86 11.02 10.61 5.06
CA PRO A 86 9.88 10.02 4.38
C PRO A 86 9.18 11.03 3.47
N LYS A 87 8.89 10.63 2.23
CA LYS A 87 8.11 11.46 1.31
C LYS A 87 6.70 11.66 1.86
N LYS A 88 6.31 12.91 2.03
CA LYS A 88 4.99 13.32 2.52
C LYS A 88 4.05 13.56 1.34
N LEU A 89 2.93 12.83 1.30
CA LEU A 89 1.94 12.93 0.24
C LEU A 89 0.65 13.54 0.77
N TRP A 90 0.34 14.72 0.26
CA TRP A 90 -0.92 15.39 0.50
C TRP A 90 -2.07 14.69 -0.25
N HIS A 91 -3.24 14.59 0.37
CA HIS A 91 -4.42 14.02 -0.27
C HIS A 91 -4.86 14.91 -1.44
N PRO A 92 -5.21 14.33 -2.62
CA PRO A 92 -5.52 15.09 -3.83
C PRO A 92 -6.72 16.03 -3.68
N ASP A 93 -7.64 15.71 -2.77
CA ASP A 93 -8.80 16.54 -2.45
C ASP A 93 -8.47 17.90 -1.80
N GLY A 94 -7.21 18.15 -1.42
CA GLY A 94 -6.77 19.44 -0.91
C GLY A 94 -7.30 19.76 0.48
N VAL A 95 -7.72 21.00 0.69
CA VAL A 95 -8.31 21.48 1.94
C VAL A 95 -9.83 21.33 1.86
N ARG A 96 -10.45 20.69 2.86
CA ARG A 96 -11.91 20.54 2.97
C ARG A 96 -12.40 20.75 4.39
N SER A 97 -13.70 20.97 4.55
CA SER A 97 -14.31 21.11 5.87
C SER A 97 -14.21 19.80 6.68
N GLY A 98 -14.23 19.91 8.01
CA GLY A 98 -14.28 18.74 8.89
C GLY A 98 -15.52 17.89 8.61
N LYS A 99 -16.65 18.50 8.23
CA LYS A 99 -17.87 17.80 7.81
C LYS A 99 -17.61 16.91 6.60
N ASP A 100 -16.95 17.44 5.58
CA ASP A 100 -16.71 16.71 4.33
C ASP A 100 -15.73 15.55 4.52
N TRP A 101 -14.67 15.77 5.31
CA TRP A 101 -13.70 14.72 5.62
C TRP A 101 -14.28 13.57 6.45
N MET A 102 -15.27 13.85 7.29
CA MET A 102 -15.95 12.83 8.10
C MET A 102 -17.12 12.16 7.36
N ALA A 103 -17.50 12.65 6.17
CA ALA A 103 -18.65 12.13 5.42
C ALA A 103 -18.36 10.77 4.75
N ASN A 104 -17.13 10.55 4.27
CA ASN A 104 -16.73 9.34 3.56
C ASN A 104 -15.32 8.89 3.99
N PRO A 105 -14.95 7.61 3.79
CA PRO A 105 -13.57 7.16 3.99
C PRO A 105 -12.57 7.93 3.13
N ILE A 106 -11.39 8.18 3.69
CA ILE A 106 -10.30 8.95 3.09
C ILE A 106 -9.34 7.98 2.41
N CYS A 107 -9.22 8.09 1.08
CA CYS A 107 -8.57 7.10 0.23
C CYS A 107 -7.40 7.68 -0.55
N PHE A 108 -6.20 7.15 -0.34
CA PHE A 108 -4.99 7.53 -1.07
C PHE A 108 -4.80 6.69 -2.35
N ASP A 109 -5.81 6.66 -3.23
CA ASP A 109 -5.90 5.70 -4.36
C ASP A 109 -4.81 5.85 -5.44
N SER A 110 -4.19 7.02 -5.53
CA SER A 110 -3.10 7.33 -6.47
C SER A 110 -1.71 6.95 -5.92
N VAL A 111 -1.61 6.64 -4.62
CA VAL A 111 -0.35 6.33 -3.96
C VAL A 111 0.13 4.94 -4.36
N LYS A 112 1.42 4.86 -4.70
CA LYS A 112 2.11 3.61 -5.02
C LYS A 112 3.41 3.54 -4.24
N ILE A 113 3.83 2.33 -3.90
CA ILE A 113 5.14 2.05 -3.30
C ILE A 113 6.10 1.52 -4.37
N THR A 114 7.34 2.01 -4.37
CA THR A 114 8.38 1.67 -5.36
C THR A 114 9.71 1.34 -4.69
N ASN A 115 10.54 0.56 -5.36
CA ASN A 115 11.95 0.34 -4.98
C ASN A 115 12.93 1.11 -5.89
N SER A 116 12.44 2.05 -6.70
CA SER A 116 13.27 2.90 -7.55
C SER A 116 13.56 4.23 -6.86
N VAL A 117 14.81 4.45 -6.46
CA VAL A 117 15.27 5.71 -5.84
C VAL A 117 15.07 6.91 -6.78
N ASP A 118 15.21 6.68 -8.08
CA ASP A 118 15.13 7.72 -9.12
C ASP A 118 13.69 8.03 -9.58
N SER A 119 12.68 7.55 -8.86
CA SER A 119 11.29 7.83 -9.23
C SER A 119 10.96 9.31 -9.03
N SER A 120 10.86 10.05 -10.13
CA SER A 120 10.39 11.44 -10.15
C SER A 120 8.87 11.57 -9.96
N ASN A 121 8.14 10.45 -9.90
CA ASN A 121 6.69 10.49 -9.80
C ASN A 121 6.24 11.01 -8.43
N ALA A 122 5.46 12.09 -8.43
CA ALA A 122 4.99 12.76 -7.23
C ALA A 122 4.17 11.85 -6.29
N SER A 123 3.41 10.87 -6.79
CA SER A 123 2.56 9.98 -5.98
C SER A 123 3.21 8.65 -5.57
N MET A 124 4.50 8.45 -5.91
CA MET A 124 5.24 7.25 -5.52
C MET A 124 6.08 7.49 -4.26
N ILE A 125 5.98 6.57 -3.30
CA ILE A 125 6.82 6.51 -2.10
C ILE A 125 7.87 5.42 -2.31
N PHE A 126 9.14 5.81 -2.25
CA PHE A 126 10.25 4.85 -2.29
C PHE A 126 10.39 4.14 -0.95
N LEU A 127 10.53 2.82 -0.98
CA LEU A 127 10.78 1.95 0.16
C LEU A 127 11.90 0.95 -0.18
N HIS A 128 12.78 0.71 0.79
CA HIS A 128 13.75 -0.36 0.73
C HIS A 128 13.07 -1.72 0.92
N SER A 129 13.42 -2.70 0.09
CA SER A 129 12.94 -4.06 0.30
C SER A 129 13.53 -4.65 1.58
N MET A 130 12.80 -5.58 2.19
CA MET A 130 13.16 -6.31 3.42
C MET A 130 13.25 -5.44 4.68
N HIS A 131 12.48 -4.35 4.72
CA HIS A 131 12.35 -3.45 5.86
C HIS A 131 10.89 -3.33 6.26
N ILE A 132 10.66 -3.08 7.54
CA ILE A 132 9.34 -2.92 8.11
C ILE A 132 8.95 -1.45 8.08
N TYR A 133 7.71 -1.19 7.68
CA TYR A 133 7.16 0.14 7.52
C TYR A 133 5.78 0.27 8.16
N THR A 134 5.50 1.47 8.67
CA THR A 134 4.20 1.86 9.20
C THR A 134 3.66 3.07 8.43
N PRO A 135 2.47 2.97 7.82
CA PRO A 135 1.75 4.12 7.30
C PRO A 135 1.32 5.08 8.42
N VAL A 136 1.48 6.39 8.18
CA VAL A 136 1.12 7.44 9.13
C VAL A 136 0.20 8.44 8.48
N LEU A 137 -0.99 8.62 9.06
CA LEU A 137 -1.93 9.68 8.66
C LEU A 137 -1.75 10.90 9.56
N SER A 138 -1.48 12.06 8.97
CA SER A 138 -1.43 13.34 9.67
C SER A 138 -2.58 14.24 9.23
N VAL A 139 -3.24 14.85 10.21
CA VAL A 139 -4.36 15.79 10.03
C VAL A 139 -3.89 17.19 10.38
N TYR A 140 -4.01 18.12 9.43
CA TYR A 140 -3.67 19.53 9.61
C TYR A 140 -4.93 20.38 9.57
N GLU A 141 -5.09 21.30 10.51
CA GLU A 141 -6.08 22.38 10.45
C GLU A 141 -5.51 23.51 9.57
N SER A 142 -6.30 24.05 8.66
CA SER A 142 -5.95 25.17 7.78
C SER A 142 -6.84 26.38 8.06
N GLN A 143 -6.30 27.57 7.88
CA GLN A 143 -7.04 28.84 7.98
C GLN A 143 -7.55 29.36 6.62
N SER A 144 -7.17 28.73 5.51
CA SER A 144 -7.62 29.12 4.17
C SER A 144 -7.90 27.92 3.26
N GLU A 145 -8.74 28.13 2.24
CA GLU A 145 -9.12 27.14 1.22
C GLU A 145 -8.08 26.98 0.10
N THR A 146 -6.87 27.55 0.25
CA THR A 146 -5.87 27.51 -0.81
C THR A 146 -5.53 26.06 -1.20
N PRO A 147 -5.60 25.71 -2.51
CA PRO A 147 -5.31 24.35 -2.97
C PRO A 147 -3.87 23.93 -2.66
N MET A 148 -3.69 22.68 -2.24
CA MET A 148 -2.45 22.19 -1.62
C MET A 148 -1.23 22.07 -2.55
N GLY A 149 -0.07 22.24 -1.92
CA GLY A 149 1.23 21.74 -2.36
C GLY A 149 2.30 21.89 -1.28
N ILE A 150 2.18 22.90 -0.41
CA ILE A 150 3.20 23.24 0.59
C ILE A 150 2.50 23.52 1.94
N PRO A 151 2.99 22.98 3.07
CA PRO A 151 2.50 23.39 4.39
C PRO A 151 2.74 24.89 4.55
N GLN A 152 1.65 25.67 4.62
CA GLN A 152 1.73 27.10 4.86
C GLN A 152 1.93 27.37 6.36
N PRO A 153 2.51 28.53 6.74
CA PRO A 153 2.70 28.91 8.14
C PRO A 153 1.41 28.89 8.97
N SER A 154 0.25 29.00 8.32
CA SER A 154 -1.07 28.95 8.95
C SER A 154 -1.60 27.53 9.24
N THR A 155 -0.90 26.49 8.78
CA THR A 155 -1.33 25.10 8.99
C THR A 155 -0.85 24.58 10.34
N ARG A 156 -1.79 24.06 11.15
CA ARG A 156 -1.51 23.51 12.48
C ARG A 156 -1.70 21.99 12.47
N LEU A 157 -0.70 21.23 12.91
CA LEU A 157 -0.85 19.79 13.12
C LEU A 157 -1.86 19.54 14.26
N VAL A 158 -2.92 18.79 13.95
CA VAL A 158 -3.97 18.43 14.91
C VAL A 158 -3.65 17.08 15.54
N THR A 159 -3.34 16.08 14.70
CA THR A 159 -2.96 14.75 15.15
C THR A 159 -2.16 14.04 14.06
N SER A 160 -1.37 13.06 14.47
CA SER A 160 -0.67 12.13 13.59
C SER A 160 -0.85 10.73 14.16
N VAL A 161 -1.44 9.83 13.37
CA VAL A 161 -1.89 8.52 13.84
C VAL A 161 -1.15 7.41 13.11
N ARG A 162 -0.63 6.49 13.92
CA ARG A 162 -0.13 5.17 13.53
C ARG A 162 -1.16 4.16 13.98
N LEU A 163 -1.46 3.21 13.10
CA LEU A 163 -2.27 2.05 13.46
C LEU A 163 -1.33 0.85 13.44
N ASP A 164 -0.93 0.34 14.60
CA ASP A 164 0.15 -0.64 14.70
C ASP A 164 -0.09 -1.90 13.83
N TYR A 165 -1.36 -2.27 13.65
CA TYR A 165 -1.77 -3.40 12.81
C TYR A 165 -1.72 -3.11 11.29
N THR A 166 -1.32 -1.92 10.87
CA THR A 166 -1.07 -1.57 9.45
C THR A 166 0.41 -1.67 9.07
N GLU A 167 1.26 -2.10 10.01
CA GLU A 167 2.65 -2.39 9.74
C GLU A 167 2.79 -3.51 8.69
N PHE A 168 3.75 -3.34 7.78
CA PHE A 168 4.09 -4.34 6.76
C PHE A 168 5.59 -4.38 6.47
N ILE A 169 6.06 -5.48 5.89
CA ILE A 169 7.41 -5.58 5.32
C ILE A 169 7.35 -5.36 3.80
N ALA A 170 8.16 -4.45 3.29
CA ALA A 170 8.29 -4.24 1.85
C ALA A 170 9.10 -5.40 1.24
N VAL A 171 8.64 -5.97 0.13
CA VAL A 171 9.30 -7.10 -0.54
C VAL A 171 9.24 -6.95 -2.06
N THR A 172 10.18 -7.51 -2.81
CA THR A 172 10.09 -7.55 -4.29
C THR A 172 9.27 -8.74 -4.80
N ALA A 173 9.18 -9.79 -3.99
CA ALA A 173 8.34 -10.96 -4.19
C ALA A 173 7.86 -11.46 -2.81
N TYR A 174 6.66 -12.03 -2.75
CA TYR A 174 6.14 -12.59 -1.50
C TYR A 174 7.05 -13.73 -1.00
N GLN A 175 7.15 -13.86 0.32
CA GLN A 175 7.99 -14.84 0.99
C GLN A 175 7.15 -15.89 1.74
N ASN A 176 6.06 -15.46 2.39
CA ASN A 176 5.18 -16.33 3.16
C ASN A 176 4.02 -16.89 2.31
N ASP A 177 4.02 -18.19 2.03
CA ASP A 177 2.97 -18.88 1.25
C ASP A 177 1.56 -18.71 1.84
N ALA A 178 1.42 -18.69 3.17
CA ALA A 178 0.12 -18.46 3.80
C ALA A 178 -0.41 -17.06 3.46
N LEU A 179 0.48 -16.07 3.44
CA LEU A 179 0.14 -14.71 3.05
C LEU A 179 -0.23 -14.63 1.56
N ILE A 180 0.48 -15.35 0.69
CA ILE A 180 0.16 -15.41 -0.75
C ILE A 180 -1.28 -15.91 -0.96
N LYS A 181 -1.67 -16.99 -0.27
CA LYS A 181 -3.05 -17.53 -0.32
C LYS A 181 -4.07 -16.47 0.12
N LEU A 182 -3.81 -15.74 1.20
CA LEU A 182 -4.66 -14.62 1.63
C LEU A 182 -4.74 -13.50 0.59
N LYS A 183 -3.61 -13.10 0.00
CA LYS A 183 -3.61 -12.07 -1.07
C LYS A 183 -4.43 -12.53 -2.28
N ILE A 184 -4.31 -13.79 -2.70
CA ILE A 184 -5.10 -14.37 -3.80
C ILE A 184 -6.59 -14.36 -3.44
N GLN A 185 -6.95 -14.81 -2.23
CA GLN A 185 -8.32 -14.90 -1.76
C GLN A 185 -9.02 -13.55 -1.66
N PHE A 186 -8.35 -12.53 -1.11
CA PHE A 186 -8.99 -11.27 -0.77
C PHE A 186 -8.76 -10.15 -1.77
N ASN A 187 -7.67 -10.16 -2.55
CA ASN A 187 -7.42 -9.11 -3.54
C ASN A 187 -8.29 -9.36 -4.79
N PRO A 188 -9.21 -8.45 -5.16
CA PRO A 188 -10.06 -8.62 -6.34
C PRO A 188 -9.27 -8.78 -7.64
N PHE A 189 -8.09 -8.15 -7.73
CA PHE A 189 -7.22 -8.22 -8.91
C PHE A 189 -6.44 -9.54 -9.02
N ALA A 190 -6.54 -10.42 -8.03
CA ALA A 190 -5.91 -11.75 -8.02
C ALA A 190 -6.90 -12.90 -8.26
N LYS A 191 -8.15 -12.58 -8.66
CA LYS A 191 -9.23 -13.58 -8.83
C LYS A 191 -8.85 -14.73 -9.76
N GLY A 192 -8.11 -14.45 -10.84
CA GLY A 192 -7.67 -15.48 -11.80
C GLY A 192 -6.79 -16.59 -11.22
N PHE A 193 -6.15 -16.35 -10.06
CA PHE A 193 -5.33 -17.36 -9.37
C PHE A 193 -6.13 -18.23 -8.38
N ARG A 194 -7.41 -17.91 -8.13
CA ARG A 194 -8.24 -18.64 -7.16
C ARG A 194 -8.68 -20.01 -7.67
N GLU A 195 -8.86 -20.13 -8.98
CA GLU A 195 -9.42 -21.32 -9.63
C GLU A 195 -8.32 -22.26 -10.19
N GLY A 196 -7.03 -21.89 -10.03
CA GLY A 196 -5.88 -22.54 -10.68
C GLY A 196 -5.40 -23.88 -10.11
N ASN A 197 -6.16 -24.55 -9.23
CA ASN A 197 -5.84 -25.91 -8.75
C ASN A 197 -6.75 -27.01 -9.34
N GLN A 198 -7.61 -26.68 -10.31
CA GLN A 198 -8.38 -27.66 -11.09
C GLN A 198 -8.30 -27.33 -12.57
N GLY A 199 -7.29 -27.87 -13.26
CA GLY A 199 -7.20 -27.67 -14.70
C GLY A 199 -5.86 -28.04 -15.30
N ASP A 200 -5.49 -29.32 -15.22
CA ASP A 200 -4.74 -29.97 -16.30
C ASP A 200 -5.55 -29.78 -17.60
N ARG A 201 -5.42 -28.62 -18.24
CA ARG A 201 -5.85 -28.44 -19.62
C ARG A 201 -4.82 -29.15 -20.47
N LYS A 202 -5.04 -30.46 -20.64
CA LYS A 202 -4.55 -31.28 -21.74
C LYS A 202 -4.51 -30.41 -23.01
N ARG A 203 -3.32 -29.98 -23.42
CA ARG A 203 -3.11 -29.45 -24.77
C ARG A 203 -3.33 -30.62 -25.71
N SER A 204 -4.52 -30.74 -26.29
CA SER A 204 -4.68 -31.51 -27.53
C SER A 204 -4.05 -30.68 -28.63
N SER A 205 -2.78 -30.95 -28.93
CA SER A 205 -2.16 -30.57 -30.20
C SER A 205 -2.91 -31.27 -31.34
N PRO A 206 -3.37 -30.56 -32.37
CA PRO A 206 -3.71 -31.21 -33.63
C PRO A 206 -2.41 -31.73 -34.25
N SER A 207 -2.44 -33.00 -34.60
CA SER A 207 -1.40 -33.75 -35.31
C SER A 207 -0.98 -33.04 -36.60
N ALA A 208 0.33 -33.07 -36.88
CA ALA A 208 0.89 -32.80 -38.19
C ALA A 208 0.35 -33.84 -39.17
N ASP A 209 -0.24 -33.39 -40.28
CA ASP A 209 -0.40 -34.23 -41.46
C ASP A 209 0.84 -34.05 -42.33
N ASP A 210 1.44 -35.21 -42.58
CA ASP A 210 2.55 -35.49 -43.47
C ASP A 210 2.03 -35.58 -44.91
N SER A 211 2.68 -34.87 -45.83
CA SER A 211 2.68 -35.27 -47.24
C SER A 211 3.96 -34.78 -47.90
N THR A 212 4.95 -35.66 -47.84
CA THR A 212 6.07 -35.78 -48.78
C THR A 212 5.60 -35.79 -50.24
N THR A 213 6.31 -35.07 -51.10
CA THR A 213 6.67 -35.55 -52.45
C THR A 213 7.96 -34.87 -52.91
N ASP A 214 8.98 -35.70 -53.15
CA ASP A 214 10.18 -35.46 -53.95
C ASP A 214 9.84 -35.01 -55.39
N GLU A 215 10.66 -34.15 -55.99
CA GLU A 215 11.56 -34.52 -57.11
C GLU A 215 12.19 -33.28 -57.80
N SER A 216 13.53 -33.29 -57.80
CA SER A 216 14.42 -33.23 -58.98
C SER A 216 14.33 -32.12 -60.05
N SER A 217 15.50 -31.51 -60.26
CA SER A 217 16.11 -31.15 -61.55
C SER A 217 15.79 -29.81 -62.22
N SER A 218 16.73 -28.87 -62.08
CA SER A 218 17.51 -28.16 -63.13
C SER A 218 17.81 -26.71 -62.76
#